data_AF-A0A7J5ETE9-F1
#
_entry.id   AF-A0A7J5ETE9-F1
#
_cell.length_a   1.000
_cell.length_b   1.000
_cell.length_c   1.000
_cell.angle_alpha   90.00
_cell.angle_beta   90.00
_cell.angle_gamma   90.00
#
_symmetry.space_group_name_H-M   'P 1'
#
loop_
_entity.id
_entity.type
_entity.pdbx_description
1 polymer ?
#
loop_
_entity_poly.entity_id
_entity_poly.type
_entity_poly.pdbx_seq_one_letter_code
_entity_poly.pdbx_strand_id
1 'polypeptide(L)'
;MVRSSLVMAALGLTFAGCGGGGGGGDVDAADLTDAAVDASVIPLLRNPVSTPDLELAQQATALLGVGGAKNCDRCHALSRDRLRSWDSESNATETACLTNLAPTTPAEAAAIVDCLRAEPGVVTSGWPPHKLGIYNTAARLDWFRYVFQLAHGSTWEDELELFTGEAAMPRGDAGQLTQAEFDIVAEWFARGLPQLDAVVPADPPPTQCTTTISAEVATHVNTMRTEGWRAINEERGINMFGCQGASDARGCLADFPRAGAADHSMGWEDAEPTAAIRILRENTYASSYWTRSSADGRYVSHGGAPVASSTYRSSVIDLQTGVNIPAAALYDPGFFPDNSGFALQGGGSQAARFCEQSMLSPNPAMITFSEPQCRRTGAVGLYQHLAAANGGDYWTVDGQFDNDNGGQINSNNPTLTDTSATFSSDADVDLTPMVHTGTQFVPQAGIEVTLPREGDVIISPSARLLVSRVSGANGSQAGFILRKLVATKSGASYTVNTPEIARYCLRGGKPAISFDERWMVFHHYVEASDWQALGYASADDPGFLALRDAQTGGAANIFLMELTTGDVRRITTMQPGQYALYPHFRSDGWIYFIVRDRNRNFEWIAASDAALVFE
;
A
#
# COMPACT_ATOMS: atom_id res chain seq x y z
N MET A 1 37.95 -33.46 -24.94
CA MET A 1 37.90 -34.29 -26.16
C MET A 1 37.37 -33.43 -27.31
N VAL A 2 38.18 -33.30 -28.37
CA VAL A 2 37.82 -33.11 -29.80
C VAL A 2 36.86 -31.94 -30.17
N ARG A 3 37.44 -30.78 -30.58
CA ARG A 3 37.50 -30.15 -31.94
C ARG A 3 36.41 -29.07 -32.17
N SER A 4 36.81 -27.80 -32.36
CA SER A 4 37.05 -27.08 -33.64
C SER A 4 35.74 -26.74 -34.38
N SER A 5 35.44 -25.49 -34.74
CA SER A 5 36.09 -24.78 -35.85
C SER A 5 35.98 -23.24 -35.80
N LEU A 6 37.06 -22.59 -36.24
CA LEU A 6 37.14 -21.23 -36.77
C LEU A 6 36.57 -21.13 -38.20
N VAL A 7 36.24 -19.91 -38.64
CA VAL A 7 36.63 -19.20 -39.91
C VAL A 7 35.65 -18.02 -40.09
N MET A 8 36.02 -16.76 -39.79
CA MET A 8 36.64 -15.74 -40.66
C MET A 8 35.91 -15.44 -41.99
N ALA A 9 35.43 -14.20 -42.16
CA ALA A 9 35.82 -13.31 -43.26
C ALA A 9 35.27 -11.88 -43.05
N ALA A 10 36.15 -10.91 -43.26
CA ALA A 10 35.92 -9.46 -43.26
C ALA A 10 36.03 -8.90 -44.71
N LEU A 11 36.03 -7.56 -44.80
CA LEU A 11 36.16 -6.64 -45.97
C LEU A 11 34.83 -6.13 -46.54
N GLY A 12 34.62 -4.84 -46.83
CA GLY A 12 35.46 -3.61 -46.80
C GLY A 12 34.55 -2.40 -47.18
N LEU A 13 34.75 -1.19 -46.62
CA LEU A 13 35.39 0.00 -47.25
C LEU A 13 34.82 0.29 -48.69
N THR A 14 34.31 1.47 -49.08
CA THR A 14 34.77 2.85 -48.84
C THR A 14 33.92 3.94 -49.57
N PHE A 15 34.03 5.18 -49.06
CA PHE A 15 34.13 6.51 -49.70
C PHE A 15 32.94 7.34 -50.25
N ALA A 16 32.95 8.58 -49.72
CA ALA A 16 32.31 9.87 -50.00
C ALA A 16 32.22 10.39 -51.45
N GLY A 17 31.31 11.36 -51.65
CA GLY A 17 31.36 12.36 -52.73
C GLY A 17 30.34 13.49 -52.54
N CYS A 18 30.82 14.75 -52.52
CA CYS A 18 30.05 16.00 -52.39
C CYS A 18 29.50 16.53 -53.74
N GLY A 19 28.47 17.40 -53.68
CA GLY A 19 28.52 18.70 -54.39
C GLY A 19 27.39 19.06 -55.39
N GLY A 20 26.76 20.23 -55.12
CA GLY A 20 26.13 21.16 -56.09
C GLY A 20 24.68 20.84 -56.51
N GLY A 21 23.68 21.73 -56.52
CA GLY A 21 23.65 23.19 -56.52
C GLY A 21 22.91 23.68 -57.78
N GLY A 22 21.70 24.26 -57.63
CA GLY A 22 21.11 25.17 -58.63
C GLY A 22 19.63 24.95 -59.03
N GLY A 23 18.74 25.79 -58.48
CA GLY A 23 17.88 26.69 -59.28
C GLY A 23 16.54 26.20 -59.83
N GLY A 24 15.45 26.74 -59.25
CA GLY A 24 14.35 27.34 -60.02
C GLY A 24 13.04 26.58 -60.10
N GLY A 25 11.95 27.19 -59.63
CA GLY A 25 10.59 26.87 -60.05
C GLY A 25 9.56 26.94 -58.93
N ASP A 26 9.02 28.14 -58.69
CA ASP A 26 7.72 28.32 -58.03
C ASP A 26 6.65 27.51 -58.77
N VAL A 27 5.91 26.69 -58.01
CA VAL A 27 4.54 26.31 -58.35
C VAL A 27 3.76 26.19 -57.05
N ASP A 28 2.87 27.14 -56.86
CA ASP A 28 1.77 27.12 -55.90
C ASP A 28 1.05 25.76 -55.96
N ALA A 29 1.10 25.01 -54.86
CA ALA A 29 0.22 23.89 -54.63
C ALA A 29 -0.32 23.99 -53.20
N ALA A 30 -1.59 24.40 -53.16
CA ALA A 30 -2.54 24.42 -52.07
C ALA A 30 -2.10 23.79 -50.73
N ASP A 31 -2.16 24.65 -49.72
CA ASP A 31 -2.58 24.37 -48.35
C ASP A 31 -3.38 23.06 -48.26
N LEU A 32 -2.71 22.00 -47.78
CA LEU A 32 -3.36 20.78 -47.35
C LEU A 32 -4.05 21.13 -46.03
N THR A 33 -5.25 21.69 -46.12
CA THR A 33 -6.22 21.64 -45.03
C THR A 33 -6.25 20.22 -44.51
N ASP A 34 -5.89 20.06 -43.24
CA ASP A 34 -6.03 18.83 -42.46
C ASP A 34 -7.30 18.10 -42.90
N ALA A 35 -7.11 16.93 -43.52
CA ALA A 35 -8.19 15.99 -43.68
C ALA A 35 -8.70 15.70 -42.26
N ALA A 36 -9.95 16.06 -42.00
CA ALA A 36 -10.63 15.71 -40.77
C ALA A 36 -10.41 14.21 -40.54
N VAL A 37 -9.88 13.86 -39.37
CA VAL A 37 -9.77 12.49 -38.89
C VAL A 37 -11.13 11.83 -39.13
N ASP A 38 -11.17 10.79 -39.97
CA ASP A 38 -12.35 9.94 -40.14
C ASP A 38 -12.90 9.62 -38.75
N ALA A 39 -14.19 9.93 -38.52
CA ALA A 39 -14.81 9.85 -37.21
C ALA A 39 -14.57 8.47 -36.59
N SER A 40 -13.58 8.39 -35.70
CA SER A 40 -13.20 7.17 -35.01
C SER A 40 -14.43 6.67 -34.26
N VAL A 41 -14.85 5.44 -34.54
CA VAL A 41 -15.90 4.78 -33.78
C VAL A 41 -15.46 4.79 -32.31
N ILE A 42 -16.26 5.44 -31.46
CA ILE A 42 -15.98 5.50 -30.02
C ILE A 42 -16.05 4.06 -29.50
N PRO A 43 -14.97 3.52 -28.89
CA PRO A 43 -15.03 2.20 -28.27
C PRO A 43 -16.15 2.17 -27.24
N LEU A 44 -16.76 1.01 -26.99
CA LEU A 44 -17.74 0.88 -25.93
C LEU A 44 -17.04 0.60 -24.61
N LEU A 45 -17.51 1.20 -23.51
CA LEU A 45 -17.03 0.84 -22.16
C LEU A 45 -17.39 -0.62 -21.87
N ARG A 46 -18.66 -0.99 -22.08
CA ARG A 46 -19.18 -2.36 -21.95
C ARG A 46 -20.26 -2.65 -22.98
N ASN A 47 -20.36 -3.91 -23.39
CA ASN A 47 -21.48 -4.43 -24.20
C ASN A 47 -22.51 -5.14 -23.31
N PRO A 48 -23.82 -4.95 -23.52
CA PRO A 48 -24.83 -5.78 -22.89
C PRO A 48 -24.70 -7.24 -23.30
N VAL A 49 -24.85 -8.16 -22.35
CA VAL A 49 -24.78 -9.61 -22.59
C VAL A 49 -26.16 -10.24 -22.34
N SER A 50 -26.75 -10.93 -23.31
CA SER A 50 -28.10 -11.50 -23.20
C SER A 50 -28.17 -12.86 -22.47
N THR A 51 -27.16 -13.19 -21.66
CA THR A 51 -27.04 -14.47 -20.95
C THR A 51 -28.02 -14.53 -19.75
N PRO A 52 -28.69 -15.67 -19.48
CA PRO A 52 -29.50 -15.86 -18.29
C PRO A 52 -28.70 -15.73 -16.99
N ASP A 53 -29.32 -15.20 -15.93
CA ASP A 53 -28.60 -14.77 -14.72
C ASP A 53 -27.74 -15.85 -14.04
N LEU A 54 -28.21 -17.10 -13.98
CA LEU A 54 -27.42 -18.18 -13.36
C LEU A 54 -26.15 -18.50 -14.17
N GLU A 55 -26.30 -18.56 -15.50
CA GLU A 55 -25.18 -18.82 -16.39
C GLU A 55 -24.21 -17.63 -16.41
N LEU A 56 -24.74 -16.41 -16.42
CA LEU A 56 -23.97 -15.17 -16.31
C LEU A 56 -23.14 -15.15 -15.01
N ALA A 57 -23.77 -15.48 -13.88
CA ALA A 57 -23.11 -15.53 -12.58
C ALA A 57 -21.99 -16.59 -12.54
N GLN A 58 -22.22 -17.78 -13.12
CA GLN A 58 -21.21 -18.85 -13.20
C GLN A 58 -20.02 -18.44 -14.07
N GLN A 59 -20.26 -17.80 -15.21
CA GLN A 59 -19.19 -17.31 -16.09
C GLN A 59 -18.39 -16.19 -15.41
N ALA A 60 -19.09 -15.22 -14.81
CA ALA A 60 -18.44 -14.10 -14.12
C ALA A 60 -17.60 -14.56 -12.92
N THR A 61 -18.10 -15.45 -12.07
CA THR A 61 -17.31 -15.96 -10.93
C THR A 61 -16.12 -16.79 -11.35
N ALA A 62 -16.22 -17.57 -12.44
CA ALA A 62 -15.10 -18.30 -13.01
C ALA A 62 -14.00 -17.36 -13.53
N LEU A 63 -14.37 -16.27 -14.22
CA LEU A 63 -13.44 -15.25 -14.72
C LEU A 63 -12.73 -14.52 -13.57
N LEU A 64 -13.47 -14.18 -12.51
CA LEU A 64 -12.90 -13.54 -11.32
C LEU A 64 -11.98 -14.49 -10.53
N GLY A 65 -12.23 -15.79 -10.60
CA GLY A 65 -11.39 -16.82 -10.00
C GLY A 65 -11.97 -17.49 -8.75
N VAL A 66 -13.28 -17.39 -8.50
CA VAL A 66 -13.93 -18.00 -7.34
C VAL A 66 -13.73 -19.52 -7.37
N GLY A 67 -13.04 -20.07 -6.36
CA GLY A 67 -12.77 -21.51 -6.26
C GLY A 67 -11.92 -22.09 -7.39
N GLY A 68 -11.18 -21.24 -8.11
CA GLY A 68 -10.43 -21.59 -9.31
C GLY A 68 -9.07 -20.89 -9.40
N ALA A 69 -8.72 -20.38 -10.58
CA ALA A 69 -7.47 -19.63 -10.77
C ALA A 69 -7.51 -18.35 -9.94
N LYS A 70 -6.53 -18.14 -9.03
CA LYS A 70 -6.48 -17.02 -8.07
C LYS A 70 -6.12 -15.67 -8.71
N ASN A 71 -6.83 -15.29 -9.79
CA ASN A 71 -6.61 -14.05 -10.54
C ASN A 71 -6.87 -12.81 -9.66
N CYS A 72 -8.00 -12.82 -8.95
CA CYS A 72 -8.34 -11.78 -7.96
C CYS A 72 -8.14 -12.29 -6.53
N ASP A 73 -8.41 -13.58 -6.29
CA ASP A 73 -8.46 -14.18 -4.95
C ASP A 73 -7.12 -14.22 -4.21
N ARG A 74 -6.00 -14.09 -4.94
CA ARG A 74 -4.67 -13.98 -4.33
C ARG A 74 -4.49 -12.71 -3.51
N CYS A 75 -5.08 -11.59 -3.95
CA CYS A 75 -4.99 -10.30 -3.26
C CYS A 75 -6.27 -9.99 -2.48
N HIS A 76 -7.43 -10.40 -2.98
CA HIS A 76 -8.73 -10.06 -2.42
C HIS A 76 -9.65 -11.28 -2.37
N ALA A 77 -10.04 -11.71 -1.16
CA ALA A 77 -10.99 -12.79 -1.01
C ALA A 77 -12.28 -12.54 -1.82
N LEU A 78 -12.66 -13.48 -2.67
CA LEU A 78 -13.89 -13.39 -3.46
C LEU A 78 -15.12 -13.88 -2.69
N SER A 79 -15.30 -13.33 -1.49
CA SER A 79 -16.46 -13.57 -0.64
C SER A 79 -17.71 -12.83 -1.14
N ARG A 80 -18.89 -13.27 -0.70
CA ARG A 80 -20.16 -12.60 -0.99
C ARG A 80 -20.17 -11.13 -0.56
N ASP A 81 -19.61 -10.85 0.62
CA ASP A 81 -19.55 -9.48 1.15
C ASP A 81 -18.59 -8.61 0.34
N ARG A 82 -17.45 -9.16 -0.07
CA ARG A 82 -16.50 -8.43 -0.95
C ARG A 82 -17.13 -8.10 -2.30
N LEU A 83 -17.80 -9.05 -2.94
CA LEU A 83 -18.45 -8.82 -4.24
C LEU A 83 -19.57 -7.78 -4.13
N ARG A 84 -20.36 -7.81 -3.04
CA ARG A 84 -21.37 -6.76 -2.76
C ARG A 84 -20.74 -5.39 -2.53
N SER A 85 -19.58 -5.31 -1.86
CA SER A 85 -18.83 -4.06 -1.72
C SER A 85 -18.43 -3.52 -3.09
N TRP A 86 -17.84 -4.36 -3.93
CA TRP A 86 -17.46 -3.97 -5.29
C TRP A 86 -18.66 -3.55 -6.14
N ASP A 87 -19.83 -4.17 -5.96
CA ASP A 87 -21.07 -3.75 -6.60
C ASP A 87 -21.49 -2.34 -6.17
N SER A 88 -21.47 -2.05 -4.86
CA SER A 88 -21.74 -0.70 -4.35
C SER A 88 -20.74 0.33 -4.90
N GLU A 89 -19.45 0.01 -4.95
CA GLU A 89 -18.39 0.86 -5.52
C GLU A 89 -18.61 1.10 -7.02
N SER A 90 -18.95 0.06 -7.77
CA SER A 90 -19.23 0.13 -9.21
C SER A 90 -20.45 1.01 -9.49
N ASN A 91 -21.54 0.81 -8.76
CA ASN A 91 -22.77 1.59 -8.90
C ASN A 91 -22.54 3.08 -8.57
N ALA A 92 -21.74 3.38 -7.54
CA ALA A 92 -21.36 4.75 -7.21
C ALA A 92 -20.54 5.39 -8.35
N THR A 93 -19.61 4.65 -8.93
CA THR A 93 -18.78 5.10 -10.06
C THR A 93 -19.62 5.36 -11.31
N GLU A 94 -20.53 4.45 -11.66
CA GLU A 94 -21.44 4.60 -12.79
C GLU A 94 -22.32 5.85 -12.65
N THR A 95 -22.87 6.05 -11.46
CA THR A 95 -23.78 7.15 -11.16
C THR A 95 -23.06 8.50 -11.15
N ALA A 96 -21.81 8.55 -10.67
CA ALA A 96 -21.09 9.79 -10.48
C ALA A 96 -20.17 10.17 -11.66
N CYS A 97 -19.37 9.23 -12.16
CA CYS A 97 -18.26 9.51 -13.06
C CYS A 97 -18.44 8.97 -14.48
N LEU A 98 -19.19 7.87 -14.67
CA LEU A 98 -19.36 7.22 -15.97
C LEU A 98 -20.75 7.51 -16.58
N THR A 99 -21.24 8.74 -16.38
CA THR A 99 -22.55 9.18 -16.90
C THR A 99 -22.53 9.53 -18.39
N ASN A 100 -21.36 9.87 -18.93
CA ASN A 100 -21.13 10.06 -20.36
C ASN A 100 -20.19 8.96 -20.89
N LEU A 101 -20.77 7.92 -21.49
CA LEU A 101 -20.01 6.79 -22.04
C LEU A 101 -19.49 7.02 -23.47
N ALA A 102 -19.86 8.14 -24.09
CA ALA A 102 -19.45 8.50 -25.44
C ALA A 102 -18.99 9.97 -25.51
N PRO A 103 -17.95 10.36 -24.75
CA PRO A 103 -17.45 11.72 -24.79
C PRO A 103 -16.92 12.03 -26.20
N THR A 104 -17.27 13.20 -26.71
CA THR A 104 -16.87 13.67 -28.05
C THR A 104 -15.98 14.90 -28.00
N THR A 105 -15.82 15.51 -26.82
CA THR A 105 -14.96 16.67 -26.60
C THR A 105 -13.90 16.43 -25.54
N PRO A 106 -12.74 17.13 -25.61
CA PRO A 106 -11.72 17.06 -24.56
C PRO A 106 -12.24 17.41 -23.16
N ALA A 107 -13.16 18.37 -23.05
CA ALA A 107 -13.71 18.79 -21.77
C ALA A 107 -14.58 17.71 -21.11
N GLU A 108 -15.39 16.99 -21.90
CA GLU A 108 -16.17 15.85 -21.41
C GLU A 108 -15.26 14.72 -20.92
N ALA A 109 -14.23 14.38 -21.69
CA ALA A 109 -13.27 13.34 -21.33
C ALA A 109 -12.46 13.72 -20.09
N ALA A 110 -12.00 14.96 -19.98
CA ALA A 110 -11.27 15.46 -18.82
C ALA A 110 -12.13 15.43 -17.54
N ALA A 111 -13.43 15.74 -17.64
CA ALA A 111 -14.35 15.65 -16.51
C ALA A 111 -14.50 14.21 -16.00
N ILE A 112 -14.52 13.22 -16.91
CA ILE A 112 -14.54 11.80 -16.54
C ILE A 112 -13.24 11.42 -15.80
N VAL A 113 -12.07 11.71 -16.39
CA VAL A 113 -10.76 11.37 -15.81
C VAL A 113 -10.57 12.03 -14.44
N ASP A 114 -10.95 13.29 -14.30
CA ASP A 114 -10.88 14.04 -13.04
C ASP A 114 -11.86 13.50 -12.00
N CYS A 115 -13.08 13.14 -12.40
CA CYS A 115 -14.04 12.52 -11.49
C CYS A 115 -13.50 11.21 -10.92
N LEU A 116 -12.78 10.41 -11.70
CA LEU A 116 -12.20 9.14 -11.24
C LEU A 116 -11.01 9.31 -10.28
N ARG A 117 -10.44 10.52 -10.16
CA ARG A 117 -9.36 10.78 -9.21
C ARG A 117 -9.86 10.68 -7.77
N ALA A 118 -8.99 10.29 -6.85
CA ALA A 118 -9.28 10.20 -5.44
C ALA A 118 -9.90 11.52 -4.90
N GLU A 119 -9.33 12.65 -5.31
CA GLU A 119 -9.83 14.00 -5.06
C GLU A 119 -10.06 14.71 -6.41
N PRO A 120 -11.32 14.75 -6.93
CA PRO A 120 -11.64 15.50 -8.14
C PRO A 120 -11.25 16.97 -8.01
N GLY A 121 -10.70 17.55 -9.08
CA GLY A 121 -10.17 18.91 -9.13
C GLY A 121 -8.73 19.04 -8.63
N VAL A 122 -8.15 17.99 -8.02
CA VAL A 122 -6.76 17.96 -7.57
C VAL A 122 -5.94 17.10 -8.52
N VAL A 123 -5.27 17.74 -9.48
CA VAL A 123 -4.47 17.06 -10.52
C VAL A 123 -3.38 16.13 -9.99
N THR A 124 -2.95 16.34 -8.75
CA THR A 124 -1.93 15.52 -8.08
C THR A 124 -2.52 14.34 -7.30
N SER A 125 -3.85 14.22 -7.20
CA SER A 125 -4.52 13.11 -6.50
C SER A 125 -4.63 11.87 -7.40
N GLY A 126 -4.42 10.69 -6.81
CA GLY A 126 -4.28 9.41 -7.53
C GLY A 126 -5.59 8.85 -8.05
N TRP A 127 -5.58 7.65 -8.62
CA TRP A 127 -6.78 6.91 -9.02
C TRP A 127 -6.91 5.61 -8.21
N PRO A 128 -7.57 5.66 -7.05
CA PRO A 128 -7.66 4.49 -6.18
C PRO A 128 -8.62 3.46 -6.79
N PRO A 129 -8.27 2.16 -6.82
CA PRO A 129 -9.10 1.12 -7.44
C PRO A 129 -10.55 1.05 -6.93
N HIS A 130 -10.80 1.35 -5.65
CA HIS A 130 -12.14 1.34 -5.06
C HIS A 130 -13.07 2.42 -5.64
N LYS A 131 -12.52 3.48 -6.25
CA LYS A 131 -13.30 4.51 -6.93
C LYS A 131 -13.75 4.11 -8.33
N LEU A 132 -13.30 2.95 -8.82
CA LEU A 132 -13.78 2.36 -10.06
C LEU A 132 -14.66 1.12 -9.82
N GLY A 133 -14.63 0.52 -8.62
CA GLY A 133 -15.22 -0.79 -8.39
C GLY A 133 -14.72 -1.80 -9.43
N ILE A 134 -15.62 -2.58 -10.03
CA ILE A 134 -15.26 -3.60 -11.02
C ILE A 134 -14.68 -3.02 -12.32
N TYR A 135 -14.92 -1.73 -12.62
CA TYR A 135 -14.40 -1.07 -13.81
C TYR A 135 -12.88 -0.90 -13.79
N ASN A 136 -12.23 -1.11 -12.65
CA ASN A 136 -10.77 -1.18 -12.58
C ASN A 136 -10.20 -2.35 -13.43
N THR A 137 -11.01 -3.37 -13.72
CA THR A 137 -10.62 -4.49 -14.59
C THR A 137 -10.61 -4.10 -16.08
N ALA A 138 -11.32 -3.04 -16.44
CA ALA A 138 -11.36 -2.48 -17.78
C ALA A 138 -10.35 -1.35 -18.01
N ALA A 139 -9.60 -0.93 -16.99
CA ALA A 139 -8.73 0.25 -17.07
C ALA A 139 -7.67 0.20 -18.20
N ARG A 140 -7.36 -1.00 -18.72
CA ARG A 140 -6.44 -1.23 -19.85
C ARG A 140 -7.13 -1.42 -21.21
N LEU A 141 -8.46 -1.39 -21.25
CA LEU A 141 -9.27 -1.56 -22.47
C LEU A 141 -9.38 -0.25 -23.26
N ASP A 142 -9.78 -0.38 -24.53
CA ASP A 142 -9.72 0.71 -25.51
C ASP A 142 -10.57 1.93 -25.15
N TRP A 143 -11.65 1.77 -24.37
CA TRP A 143 -12.46 2.91 -23.92
C TRP A 143 -11.66 3.88 -23.06
N PHE A 144 -10.91 3.38 -22.06
CA PHE A 144 -10.08 4.25 -21.22
C PHE A 144 -8.95 4.87 -22.03
N ARG A 145 -8.33 4.12 -22.94
CA ARG A 145 -7.35 4.68 -23.87
C ARG A 145 -7.93 5.85 -24.67
N TYR A 146 -9.11 5.69 -25.24
CA TYR A 146 -9.82 6.74 -25.99
C TYR A 146 -10.12 7.97 -25.11
N VAL A 147 -10.64 7.76 -23.90
CA VAL A 147 -10.97 8.86 -22.98
C VAL A 147 -9.72 9.64 -22.58
N PHE A 148 -8.61 8.97 -22.26
CA PHE A 148 -7.36 9.64 -21.93
C PHE A 148 -6.76 10.38 -23.13
N GLN A 149 -6.80 9.79 -24.33
CA GLN A 149 -6.40 10.44 -25.58
C GLN A 149 -7.18 11.74 -25.81
N LEU A 150 -8.50 11.68 -25.66
CA LEU A 150 -9.38 12.83 -25.85
C LEU A 150 -9.17 13.90 -24.77
N ALA A 151 -8.95 13.50 -23.51
CA ALA A 151 -8.79 14.41 -22.38
C ALA A 151 -7.44 15.16 -22.39
N HIS A 152 -6.34 14.48 -22.74
CA HIS A 152 -4.98 14.97 -22.52
C HIS A 152 -4.19 15.30 -23.80
N GLY A 153 -4.73 14.99 -24.98
CA GLY A 153 -4.05 15.30 -26.24
C GLY A 153 -2.66 14.66 -26.29
N SER A 154 -1.60 15.42 -26.52
CA SER A 154 -0.24 14.90 -26.72
C SER A 154 0.43 14.28 -25.49
N THR A 155 -0.14 14.39 -24.29
CA THR A 155 0.43 13.83 -23.04
C THR A 155 -0.38 12.64 -22.53
N TRP A 156 -1.27 12.08 -23.35
CA TRP A 156 -2.19 11.03 -22.92
C TRP A 156 -1.47 9.74 -22.53
N GLU A 157 -0.34 9.39 -23.15
CA GLU A 157 0.40 8.18 -22.80
C GLU A 157 0.87 8.20 -21.35
N ASP A 158 1.45 9.31 -20.89
CA ASP A 158 1.97 9.46 -19.52
C ASP A 158 0.83 9.38 -18.49
N GLU A 159 -0.29 10.07 -18.75
CA GLU A 159 -1.45 10.08 -17.85
C GLU A 159 -2.15 8.71 -17.82
N LEU A 160 -2.23 8.00 -18.95
CA LEU A 160 -2.78 6.65 -18.99
C LEU A 160 -1.85 5.64 -18.31
N GLU A 161 -0.52 5.77 -18.46
CA GLU A 161 0.44 4.93 -17.76
C GLU A 161 0.30 5.08 -16.23
N LEU A 162 0.17 6.31 -15.74
CA LEU A 162 -0.12 6.55 -14.33
C LEU A 162 -1.45 5.94 -13.89
N PHE A 163 -2.53 6.23 -14.63
CA PHE A 163 -3.87 5.71 -14.31
C PHE A 163 -3.88 4.19 -14.26
N THR A 164 -3.31 3.53 -15.26
CA THR A 164 -3.23 2.06 -15.29
C THR A 164 -2.31 1.51 -14.20
N GLY A 165 -1.23 2.23 -13.86
CA GLY A 165 -0.35 1.92 -12.74
C GLY A 165 -1.06 1.96 -11.38
N GLU A 166 -2.06 2.83 -11.21
CA GLU A 166 -2.76 3.06 -9.93
C GLU A 166 -4.10 2.37 -9.82
N ALA A 167 -4.92 2.40 -10.87
CA ALA A 167 -6.27 1.88 -10.83
C ALA A 167 -6.35 0.44 -11.33
N ALA A 168 -5.59 0.08 -12.37
CA ALA A 168 -5.90 -1.13 -13.13
C ALA A 168 -5.61 -2.43 -12.37
N MET A 169 -6.61 -3.31 -12.33
CA MET A 169 -6.59 -4.62 -11.68
C MET A 169 -6.97 -5.75 -12.67
N PRO A 170 -6.56 -7.01 -12.46
CA PRO A 170 -5.42 -7.40 -11.63
C PRO A 170 -4.16 -6.63 -12.02
N ARG A 171 -3.21 -6.52 -11.09
CA ARG A 171 -1.92 -5.88 -11.41
C ARG A 171 -1.17 -6.72 -12.45
N GLY A 172 -0.36 -6.08 -13.29
CA GLY A 172 0.47 -6.79 -14.27
C GLY A 172 -0.31 -7.35 -15.46
N ASP A 173 0.37 -8.19 -16.25
CA ASP A 173 -0.16 -8.67 -17.53
C ASP A 173 -0.94 -9.99 -17.40
N ALA A 174 -0.77 -10.70 -16.29
CA ALA A 174 -1.50 -11.94 -16.01
C ALA A 174 -2.90 -11.65 -15.47
N GLY A 175 -3.90 -12.39 -15.95
CA GLY A 175 -5.28 -12.31 -15.44
C GLY A 175 -6.07 -11.09 -15.91
N GLN A 176 -5.56 -10.34 -16.90
CA GLN A 176 -6.32 -9.25 -17.53
C GLN A 176 -7.51 -9.82 -18.31
N LEU A 177 -8.69 -9.20 -18.16
CA LEU A 177 -9.87 -9.56 -18.93
C LEU A 177 -9.80 -8.93 -20.33
N THR A 178 -10.13 -9.70 -21.35
CA THR A 178 -10.47 -9.16 -22.68
C THR A 178 -11.79 -8.37 -22.59
N GLN A 179 -12.11 -7.56 -23.62
CA GLN A 179 -13.39 -6.84 -23.65
C GLN A 179 -14.60 -7.78 -23.48
N ALA A 180 -14.61 -8.93 -24.16
CA ALA A 180 -15.72 -9.88 -24.07
C ALA A 180 -15.86 -10.52 -22.68
N GLU A 181 -14.74 -10.78 -21.99
CA GLU A 181 -14.75 -11.29 -20.62
C GLU A 181 -15.16 -10.21 -19.62
N PHE A 182 -14.69 -8.98 -19.83
CA PHE A 182 -15.12 -7.82 -19.04
C PHE A 182 -16.62 -7.56 -19.19
N ASP A 183 -17.18 -7.67 -20.40
CA ASP A 183 -18.61 -7.47 -20.65
C ASP A 183 -19.48 -8.44 -19.83
N ILE A 184 -19.06 -9.71 -19.70
CA ILE A 184 -19.72 -10.72 -18.86
C ILE A 184 -19.71 -10.28 -17.38
N VAL A 185 -18.54 -9.90 -16.87
CA VAL A 185 -18.38 -9.49 -15.48
C VAL A 185 -19.15 -8.20 -15.21
N ALA A 186 -18.97 -7.16 -16.01
CA ALA A 186 -19.63 -5.87 -15.86
C ALA A 186 -21.16 -5.98 -15.97
N GLU A 187 -21.69 -6.82 -16.86
CA GLU A 187 -23.13 -7.05 -16.97
C GLU A 187 -23.70 -7.74 -15.72
N TRP A 188 -22.95 -8.68 -15.11
CA TRP A 188 -23.39 -9.32 -13.86
C TRP A 188 -23.49 -8.32 -12.71
N PHE A 189 -22.50 -7.43 -12.59
CA PHE A 189 -22.51 -6.32 -11.63
C PHE A 189 -23.65 -5.33 -11.92
N ALA A 190 -23.82 -4.89 -13.18
CA ALA A 190 -24.88 -3.98 -13.57
C ALA A 190 -26.31 -4.49 -13.28
N ARG A 191 -26.49 -5.81 -13.12
CA ARG A 191 -27.76 -6.44 -12.73
C ARG A 191 -27.93 -6.61 -11.21
N GLY A 192 -26.98 -6.17 -10.40
CA GLY A 192 -27.00 -6.32 -8.95
C GLY A 192 -26.63 -7.73 -8.47
N LEU A 193 -25.68 -8.38 -9.16
CA LEU A 193 -25.14 -9.70 -8.81
C LEU A 193 -26.20 -10.79 -8.62
N PRO A 194 -27.13 -11.00 -9.59
CA PRO A 194 -28.14 -12.05 -9.46
C PRO A 194 -27.48 -13.42 -9.31
N GLN A 195 -28.10 -14.30 -8.53
CA GLN A 195 -27.59 -15.66 -8.24
C GLN A 195 -26.25 -15.73 -7.48
N LEU A 196 -25.72 -14.62 -6.93
CA LEU A 196 -24.48 -14.61 -6.14
C LEU A 196 -24.42 -15.72 -5.08
N ASP A 197 -25.49 -15.86 -4.29
CA ASP A 197 -25.55 -16.85 -3.20
C ASP A 197 -25.60 -18.30 -3.71
N ALA A 198 -25.93 -18.52 -4.99
CA ALA A 198 -25.94 -19.84 -5.61
C ALA A 198 -24.56 -20.23 -6.17
N VAL A 199 -23.76 -19.26 -6.61
CA VAL A 199 -22.47 -19.51 -7.29
C VAL A 199 -21.24 -19.24 -6.41
N VAL A 200 -21.38 -18.43 -5.35
CA VAL A 200 -20.31 -18.20 -4.37
C VAL A 200 -20.66 -18.92 -3.07
N PRO A 201 -19.85 -19.92 -2.64
CA PRO A 201 -20.08 -20.62 -1.40
C PRO A 201 -20.21 -19.67 -0.21
N ALA A 202 -21.07 -20.03 0.75
CA ALA A 202 -21.08 -19.34 2.02
C ALA A 202 -19.75 -19.65 2.73
N ASP A 203 -19.03 -18.60 3.09
CA ASP A 203 -17.77 -18.70 3.81
C ASP A 203 -17.90 -17.85 5.09
N PRO A 204 -18.68 -18.28 6.09
CA PRO A 204 -18.91 -17.49 7.30
C PRO A 204 -17.66 -17.47 8.19
N PRO A 205 -17.16 -16.29 8.58
CA PRO A 205 -16.01 -16.18 9.48
C PRO A 205 -16.40 -16.55 10.93
N PRO A 206 -15.40 -16.76 11.81
CA PRO A 206 -15.65 -16.95 13.24
C PRO A 206 -16.48 -15.81 13.84
N THR A 207 -17.47 -16.16 14.67
CA THR A 207 -18.33 -15.20 15.39
C THR A 207 -17.85 -14.92 16.82
N GLN A 208 -16.88 -15.69 17.30
CA GLN A 208 -16.31 -15.57 18.63
C GLN A 208 -14.79 -15.44 18.52
N CYS A 209 -14.23 -14.60 19.37
CA CYS A 209 -12.80 -14.53 19.61
C CYS A 209 -12.52 -14.75 21.09
N THR A 210 -11.55 -15.60 21.39
CA THR A 210 -11.01 -15.79 22.74
C THR A 210 -9.54 -15.44 22.71
N THR A 211 -9.10 -14.51 23.57
CA THR A 211 -7.70 -14.16 23.68
C THR A 211 -6.94 -15.36 24.24
N THR A 212 -5.89 -15.77 23.54
CA THR A 212 -4.98 -16.85 23.96
C THR A 212 -3.56 -16.36 23.80
N ILE A 213 -2.72 -16.53 24.82
CA ILE A 213 -1.31 -16.17 24.75
C ILE A 213 -0.53 -17.32 25.37
N SER A 214 0.25 -18.02 24.56
CA SER A 214 1.04 -19.14 25.03
C SER A 214 2.35 -18.68 25.70
N ALA A 215 2.98 -19.58 26.44
CA ALA A 215 4.30 -19.31 27.04
C ALA A 215 5.42 -19.14 25.98
N GLU A 216 5.18 -19.58 24.73
CA GLU A 216 6.13 -19.34 23.63
C GLU A 216 6.31 -17.85 23.34
N VAL A 217 5.28 -17.02 23.52
CA VAL A 217 5.39 -15.56 23.30
C VAL A 217 6.39 -14.94 24.28
N ALA A 218 6.26 -15.24 25.57
CA ALA A 218 7.19 -14.74 26.59
C ALA A 218 8.61 -15.28 26.36
N THR A 219 8.75 -16.55 25.96
CA THR A 219 10.05 -17.14 25.61
C THR A 219 10.68 -16.38 24.44
N HIS A 220 9.91 -16.11 23.39
CA HIS A 220 10.36 -15.39 22.21
C HIS A 220 10.80 -13.97 22.53
N VAL A 221 9.96 -13.20 23.22
CA VAL A 221 10.27 -11.81 23.64
C VAL A 221 11.56 -11.77 24.46
N ASN A 222 11.72 -12.69 25.42
CA ASN A 222 12.95 -12.76 26.23
C ASN A 222 14.19 -13.03 25.37
N THR A 223 14.11 -13.89 24.35
CA THR A 223 15.21 -14.11 23.40
C THR A 223 15.51 -12.86 22.58
N MET A 224 14.48 -12.14 22.12
CA MET A 224 14.65 -10.94 21.29
C MET A 224 15.23 -9.74 22.04
N ARG A 225 15.26 -9.76 23.38
CA ARG A 225 16.00 -8.76 24.16
C ARG A 225 17.50 -8.74 23.86
N THR A 226 18.08 -9.88 23.46
CA THR A 226 19.51 -9.97 23.12
C THR A 226 19.78 -10.35 21.67
N GLU A 227 18.84 -11.04 21.02
CA GLU A 227 18.96 -11.46 19.62
C GLU A 227 18.12 -10.63 18.64
N GLY A 228 17.27 -9.73 19.15
CA GLY A 228 16.43 -8.88 18.32
C GLY A 228 17.24 -7.77 17.67
N TRP A 229 16.71 -7.22 16.58
CA TRP A 229 17.39 -6.16 15.83
C TRP A 229 17.64 -4.90 16.65
N ARG A 230 16.85 -4.64 17.70
CA ARG A 230 17.12 -3.53 18.62
C ARG A 230 18.50 -3.66 19.26
N ALA A 231 18.77 -4.80 19.90
CA ALA A 231 20.04 -5.07 20.57
C ALA A 231 21.21 -5.16 19.58
N ILE A 232 20.99 -5.81 18.43
CA ILE A 232 22.01 -5.97 17.40
C ILE A 232 22.40 -4.60 16.79
N ASN A 233 21.42 -3.74 16.52
CA ASN A 233 21.69 -2.43 15.94
C ASN A 233 22.38 -1.50 16.93
N GLU A 234 22.04 -1.59 18.22
CA GLU A 234 22.76 -0.91 19.29
C GLU A 234 24.23 -1.39 19.36
N GLU A 235 24.47 -2.70 19.36
CA GLU A 235 25.82 -3.27 19.35
C GLU A 235 26.63 -2.84 18.11
N ARG A 236 25.98 -2.77 16.94
CA ARG A 236 26.58 -2.28 15.69
C ARG A 236 26.82 -0.77 15.66
N GLY A 237 26.31 -0.03 16.65
CA GLY A 237 26.47 1.41 16.74
C GLY A 237 25.82 2.16 15.58
N ILE A 238 24.64 1.73 15.12
CA ILE A 238 23.94 2.49 14.08
C ILE A 238 23.60 3.89 14.60
N ASN A 239 23.81 4.90 13.77
CA ASN A 239 23.58 6.29 14.16
C ASN A 239 22.08 6.60 14.09
N MET A 240 21.40 6.48 15.23
CA MET A 240 19.96 6.81 15.34
C MET A 240 19.72 8.30 15.10
N PHE A 241 18.73 8.60 14.26
CA PHE A 241 18.37 9.97 13.90
C PHE A 241 17.95 10.79 15.13
N GLY A 242 18.51 11.99 15.27
CA GLY A 242 18.20 12.91 16.37
C GLY A 242 18.64 12.44 17.76
N CYS A 243 19.58 11.49 17.85
CA CYS A 243 20.15 11.04 19.15
C CYS A 243 21.48 11.71 19.50
N GLN A 244 21.95 12.70 18.74
CA GLN A 244 23.23 13.35 19.00
C GLN A 244 23.20 14.04 20.38
N GLY A 245 24.07 13.59 21.29
CA GLY A 245 24.16 14.13 22.65
C GLY A 245 23.14 13.57 23.64
N ALA A 246 22.26 12.65 23.23
CA ALA A 246 21.36 11.95 24.13
C ALA A 246 22.13 10.91 24.98
N SER A 247 21.75 10.75 26.24
CA SER A 247 22.30 9.73 27.14
C SER A 247 21.65 8.36 26.99
N ASP A 248 20.43 8.33 26.44
CA ASP A 248 19.59 7.15 26.24
C ASP A 248 18.61 7.40 25.07
N ALA A 249 17.88 6.35 24.68
CA ALA A 249 16.93 6.41 23.58
C ALA A 249 15.79 7.42 23.81
N ARG A 250 15.36 7.67 25.06
CA ARG A 250 14.28 8.63 25.35
C ARG A 250 14.74 10.08 25.15
N GLY A 251 16.02 10.35 25.37
CA GLY A 251 16.63 11.65 25.08
C GLY A 251 16.75 11.97 23.58
N CYS A 252 16.56 10.99 22.70
CA CYS A 252 16.55 11.25 21.26
C CYS A 252 15.37 12.15 20.86
N LEU A 253 15.50 12.80 19.71
CA LEU A 253 14.48 13.69 19.13
C LEU A 253 14.07 14.87 20.04
N ALA A 254 14.81 15.13 21.12
CA ALA A 254 14.48 16.17 22.08
C ALA A 254 14.50 17.59 21.48
N ASP A 255 15.30 17.79 20.42
CA ASP A 255 15.41 19.04 19.66
C ASP A 255 14.20 19.31 18.74
N PHE A 256 13.35 18.30 18.49
CA PHE A 256 12.13 18.49 17.71
C PHE A 256 11.01 19.08 18.57
N PRO A 257 10.12 19.92 18.01
CA PRO A 257 8.98 20.46 18.73
C PRO A 257 8.13 19.35 19.35
N ARG A 258 7.75 19.53 20.62
CA ARG A 258 6.77 18.66 21.29
C ARG A 258 5.36 19.04 20.84
N ALA A 259 4.49 18.05 20.64
CA ALA A 259 3.11 18.26 20.19
C ALA A 259 2.34 19.20 21.12
N GLY A 260 2.53 19.10 22.44
CA GLY A 260 1.91 20.00 23.42
C GLY A 260 2.33 21.47 23.33
N ALA A 261 3.31 21.83 22.50
CA ALA A 261 3.79 23.20 22.34
C ALA A 261 3.11 23.99 21.21
N ALA A 262 2.33 23.33 20.34
CA ALA A 262 1.66 23.98 19.20
C ALA A 262 0.14 23.78 19.23
N ASP A 263 -0.61 24.81 18.85
CA ASP A 263 -2.08 24.80 18.94
C ASP A 263 -2.74 23.72 18.08
N HIS A 264 -2.14 23.37 16.94
CA HIS A 264 -2.71 22.36 16.02
C HIS A 264 -2.59 20.93 16.54
N SER A 265 -1.62 20.69 17.44
CA SER A 265 -1.29 19.40 18.02
C SER A 265 -1.59 19.31 19.52
N MET A 266 -2.30 20.30 20.04
CA MET A 266 -2.69 20.35 21.44
C MET A 266 -3.59 19.14 21.77
N GLY A 267 -3.24 18.46 22.86
CA GLY A 267 -3.96 17.29 23.35
C GLY A 267 -3.56 15.95 22.72
N TRP A 268 -2.69 15.92 21.70
CA TRP A 268 -2.26 14.65 21.09
C TRP A 268 -1.67 13.66 22.10
N GLU A 269 -1.05 14.16 23.17
CA GLU A 269 -0.39 13.37 24.22
C GLU A 269 -1.31 13.02 25.41
N ASP A 270 -2.57 13.49 25.42
CA ASP A 270 -3.44 13.40 26.61
C ASP A 270 -3.75 11.96 27.03
N ALA A 271 -3.65 11.00 26.11
CA ALA A 271 -3.86 9.59 26.40
C ALA A 271 -2.76 9.02 27.30
N GLU A 272 -1.50 9.47 27.13
CA GLU A 272 -0.35 9.00 27.90
C GLU A 272 0.59 10.17 28.25
N PRO A 273 0.26 10.98 29.28
CA PRO A 273 0.97 12.23 29.56
C PRO A 273 2.44 12.08 29.95
N THR A 274 2.87 10.87 30.32
CA THR A 274 4.27 10.54 30.62
C THR A 274 5.11 10.29 29.37
N ALA A 275 4.47 10.05 28.24
CA ALA A 275 5.11 9.98 26.93
C ALA A 275 5.13 11.36 26.27
N ALA A 276 6.05 11.54 25.33
CA ALA A 276 6.16 12.71 24.47
C ALA A 276 5.88 12.31 23.03
N ILE A 277 5.21 13.21 22.30
CA ILE A 277 5.05 13.18 20.86
C ILE A 277 5.86 14.34 20.29
N ARG A 278 6.76 14.05 19.34
CA ARG A 278 7.63 15.00 18.65
C ARG A 278 7.15 15.15 17.21
N ILE A 279 7.08 16.39 16.73
CA ILE A 279 6.76 16.72 15.34
C ILE A 279 8.08 16.74 14.57
N LEU A 280 8.29 15.73 13.72
CA LEU A 280 9.53 15.55 12.98
C LEU A 280 9.56 16.35 11.68
N ARG A 281 8.40 16.47 11.03
CA ARG A 281 8.28 17.14 9.75
C ARG A 281 6.85 17.56 9.44
N GLU A 282 6.76 18.66 8.73
CA GLU A 282 5.55 19.16 8.06
C GLU A 282 5.51 18.72 6.58
N ASN A 283 4.36 18.26 6.12
CA ASN A 283 4.10 17.87 4.73
C ASN A 283 2.91 18.66 4.18
N THR A 284 3.16 19.40 3.09
CA THR A 284 2.18 20.26 2.41
C THR A 284 1.48 19.53 1.24
N TYR A 285 1.49 18.20 1.25
CA TYR A 285 0.90 17.36 0.22
C TYR A 285 0.23 16.16 0.88
N ALA A 286 -0.78 15.61 0.22
CA ALA A 286 -1.44 14.40 0.68
C ALA A 286 -0.54 13.20 0.45
N SER A 287 -0.24 12.45 1.52
CA SER A 287 0.27 11.09 1.38
C SER A 287 -0.87 10.12 1.08
N SER A 288 -0.50 8.91 0.64
CA SER A 288 -1.42 7.81 0.41
C SER A 288 -0.76 6.51 0.81
N TYR A 289 -1.56 5.60 1.36
CA TYR A 289 -1.09 4.29 1.82
C TYR A 289 -0.01 4.45 2.90
N TRP A 290 0.73 3.39 3.18
CA TRP A 290 1.50 3.31 4.42
C TRP A 290 2.67 4.28 4.45
N THR A 291 2.96 4.79 5.64
CA THR A 291 4.23 5.45 5.97
C THR A 291 5.15 4.48 6.70
N ARG A 292 6.42 4.41 6.31
CA ARG A 292 7.46 3.59 6.97
C ARG A 292 8.79 4.33 7.02
N SER A 293 9.62 4.01 8.01
CA SER A 293 10.95 4.59 8.18
C SER A 293 12.06 3.54 8.11
N SER A 294 13.27 4.01 7.80
CA SER A 294 14.49 3.23 8.02
C SER A 294 14.66 2.88 9.50
N ALA A 295 15.46 1.85 9.80
CA ALA A 295 15.68 1.38 11.16
C ALA A 295 16.37 2.43 12.04
N ASP A 296 17.25 3.27 11.46
CA ASP A 296 17.83 4.45 12.12
C ASP A 296 16.86 5.64 12.25
N GLY A 297 15.71 5.59 11.59
CA GLY A 297 14.69 6.64 11.58
C GLY A 297 15.07 7.91 10.85
N ARG A 298 16.14 7.92 10.04
CA ARG A 298 16.52 9.09 9.21
C ARG A 298 15.63 9.24 7.99
N TYR A 299 15.32 8.15 7.30
CA TYR A 299 14.53 8.16 6.09
C TYR A 299 13.09 7.76 6.39
N VAL A 300 12.12 8.51 5.88
CA VAL A 300 10.69 8.17 5.94
C VAL A 300 10.13 8.15 4.54
N SER A 301 9.31 7.16 4.20
CA SER A 301 8.74 7.01 2.87
C SER A 301 7.25 6.74 2.94
N HIS A 302 6.53 7.13 1.88
CA HIS A 302 5.10 6.90 1.65
C HIS A 302 4.75 7.11 0.17
N GLY A 303 3.52 6.72 -0.22
CA GLY A 303 2.89 7.28 -1.41
C GLY A 303 2.57 8.77 -1.17
N GLY A 304 2.68 9.60 -2.19
CA GLY A 304 2.61 11.07 -2.15
C GLY A 304 3.97 11.74 -2.35
N ALA A 305 3.97 12.89 -3.04
CA ALA A 305 5.13 13.76 -3.22
C ALA A 305 4.72 15.24 -3.36
N PRO A 306 5.59 16.21 -2.97
CA PRO A 306 5.26 17.64 -3.00
C PRO A 306 5.12 18.26 -4.40
N VAL A 307 5.46 17.54 -5.46
CA VAL A 307 5.34 18.01 -6.85
C VAL A 307 4.96 16.84 -7.74
N ALA A 308 3.84 16.97 -8.46
CA ALA A 308 3.38 16.00 -9.45
C ALA A 308 4.34 15.92 -10.63
N SER A 309 5.29 15.00 -10.55
CA SER A 309 5.71 14.31 -11.76
C SER A 309 4.49 13.54 -12.26
N SER A 310 4.10 13.76 -13.53
CA SER A 310 3.13 12.93 -14.26
C SER A 310 3.62 11.50 -14.48
N THR A 311 4.65 11.05 -13.76
CA THR A 311 5.18 9.69 -13.85
C THR A 311 5.27 9.00 -12.47
N TYR A 312 5.29 9.75 -11.35
CA TYR A 312 5.72 9.19 -10.05
C TYR A 312 4.96 9.77 -8.85
N ARG A 313 4.53 8.89 -7.92
CA ARG A 313 3.70 9.27 -6.78
C ARG A 313 4.16 8.72 -5.43
N SER A 314 5.46 8.53 -5.24
CA SER A 314 6.02 8.22 -3.92
C SER A 314 7.28 9.05 -3.67
N SER A 315 7.64 9.18 -2.39
CA SER A 315 8.85 9.90 -2.00
C SER A 315 9.53 9.23 -0.82
N VAL A 316 10.85 9.32 -0.80
CA VAL A 316 11.69 9.06 0.37
C VAL A 316 12.15 10.40 0.92
N ILE A 317 11.93 10.64 2.19
CA ILE A 317 12.22 11.89 2.88
C ILE A 317 13.45 11.68 3.74
N ASP A 318 14.50 12.48 3.51
CA ASP A 318 15.63 12.57 4.41
C ASP A 318 15.32 13.59 5.51
N LEU A 319 14.94 13.11 6.71
CA LEU A 319 14.62 13.98 7.84
C LEU A 319 15.82 14.79 8.34
N GLN A 320 17.05 14.35 8.06
CA GLN A 320 18.26 15.06 8.48
C GLN A 320 18.51 16.31 7.65
N THR A 321 18.21 16.27 6.36
CA THR A 321 18.45 17.40 5.44
C THR A 321 17.16 18.13 5.04
N GLY A 322 16.00 17.57 5.37
CA GLY A 322 14.70 18.11 4.98
C GLY A 322 14.35 17.86 3.51
N VAL A 323 15.15 17.09 2.77
CA VAL A 323 14.95 16.84 1.33
C VAL A 323 13.88 15.77 1.11
N ASN A 324 12.96 16.04 0.17
CA ASN A 324 12.11 14.99 -0.42
C ASN A 324 12.81 14.46 -1.67
N ILE A 325 13.05 13.16 -1.72
CA ILE A 325 13.61 12.42 -2.86
C ILE A 325 12.42 11.74 -3.56
N PRO A 326 11.95 12.24 -4.72
CA PRO A 326 10.94 11.56 -5.50
C PRO A 326 11.41 10.16 -5.91
N ALA A 327 10.49 9.19 -5.92
CA ALA A 327 10.80 7.83 -6.32
C ALA A 327 9.87 7.38 -7.44
N ALA A 328 10.44 6.68 -8.43
CA ALA A 328 9.75 6.14 -9.59
C ALA A 328 8.88 4.92 -9.29
N ALA A 329 8.03 5.08 -8.28
CA ALA A 329 7.15 4.12 -7.68
C ALA A 329 5.87 4.84 -7.22
N LEU A 330 4.88 4.06 -6.77
CA LEU A 330 3.57 4.57 -6.40
C LEU A 330 3.39 4.62 -4.87
N TYR A 331 3.73 3.56 -4.14
CA TYR A 331 3.39 3.43 -2.71
C TYR A 331 4.06 2.19 -2.06
N ASP A 332 3.55 1.76 -0.89
CA ASP A 332 3.99 0.61 -0.06
C ASP A 332 5.50 0.55 0.20
N PRO A 333 6.03 1.55 0.93
CA PRO A 333 7.41 1.52 1.37
C PRO A 333 7.67 0.41 2.39
N GLY A 334 8.87 -0.16 2.35
CA GLY A 334 9.40 -1.01 3.40
C GLY A 334 10.90 -0.77 3.57
N PHE A 335 11.42 -0.93 4.79
CA PHE A 335 12.85 -0.84 5.07
C PHE A 335 13.29 -2.11 5.78
N PHE A 336 14.47 -2.62 5.44
CA PHE A 336 15.05 -3.73 6.18
C PHE A 336 15.50 -3.28 7.57
N PRO A 337 15.33 -4.14 8.58
CA PRO A 337 15.56 -3.77 9.98
C PRO A 337 17.04 -3.59 10.33
N ASP A 338 17.95 -3.87 9.41
CA ASP A 338 19.39 -3.74 9.58
C ASP A 338 19.97 -2.53 8.82
N ASN A 339 19.11 -1.61 8.32
CA ASN A 339 19.46 -0.46 7.48
C ASN A 339 20.18 -0.81 6.16
N SER A 340 20.10 -2.05 5.70
CA SER A 340 20.76 -2.46 4.46
C SER A 340 20.06 -1.95 3.20
N GLY A 341 18.73 -1.87 3.22
CA GLY A 341 17.93 -1.61 2.03
C GLY A 341 16.50 -1.24 2.29
N PHE A 342 15.81 -0.88 1.22
CA PHE A 342 14.41 -0.51 1.22
C PHE A 342 13.71 -1.05 -0.02
N ALA A 343 12.39 -1.06 0.02
CA ALA A 343 11.53 -1.43 -1.09
C ALA A 343 10.41 -0.41 -1.28
N LEU A 344 9.95 -0.29 -2.52
CA LEU A 344 8.76 0.47 -2.92
C LEU A 344 8.00 -0.30 -4.02
N GLN A 345 6.69 -0.13 -4.08
CA GLN A 345 5.79 -0.76 -5.05
C GLN A 345 5.27 0.20 -6.11
N GLY A 346 4.80 -0.35 -7.23
CA GLY A 346 4.03 0.37 -8.27
C GLY A 346 4.76 0.49 -9.61
N GLY A 347 4.18 1.17 -10.59
CA GLY A 347 4.74 1.47 -11.93
C GLY A 347 5.06 0.26 -12.83
N GLY A 348 4.33 0.12 -13.94
CA GLY A 348 4.47 -0.99 -14.89
C GLY A 348 3.97 -2.35 -14.38
N SER A 349 4.18 -3.42 -15.15
CA SER A 349 3.74 -4.77 -14.79
C SER A 349 4.47 -5.31 -13.55
N GLN A 350 3.81 -5.25 -12.39
CA GLN A 350 4.18 -5.86 -11.11
C GLN A 350 5.69 -5.90 -10.83
N ALA A 351 6.26 -4.81 -10.32
CA ALA A 351 7.63 -4.85 -9.84
C ALA A 351 7.77 -4.19 -8.48
N ALA A 352 7.83 -5.01 -7.44
CA ALA A 352 8.48 -4.62 -6.20
C ALA A 352 9.92 -4.19 -6.54
N ARG A 353 10.35 -3.05 -6.00
CA ARG A 353 11.65 -2.48 -6.33
C ARG A 353 12.47 -2.36 -5.06
N PHE A 354 13.53 -3.16 -4.98
CA PHE A 354 14.44 -3.19 -3.84
C PHE A 354 15.71 -2.44 -4.16
N CYS A 355 16.21 -1.64 -3.24
CA CYS A 355 17.49 -0.97 -3.40
C CYS A 355 18.29 -0.98 -2.10
N GLU A 356 19.60 -0.82 -2.21
CA GLU A 356 20.44 -0.53 -1.04
C GLU A 356 20.13 0.86 -0.47
N GLN A 357 20.02 0.96 0.85
CA GLN A 357 19.71 2.23 1.53
C GLN A 357 20.85 3.25 1.36
N SER A 358 22.08 2.77 1.14
CA SER A 358 23.27 3.59 0.91
C SER A 358 23.09 4.62 -0.22
N MET A 359 22.28 4.30 -1.24
CA MET A 359 22.02 5.17 -2.39
C MET A 359 21.29 6.47 -2.04
N LEU A 360 20.64 6.54 -0.86
CA LEU A 360 19.90 7.71 -0.40
C LEU A 360 20.82 8.78 0.18
N SER A 361 22.00 8.39 0.68
CA SER A 361 22.97 9.28 1.35
C SER A 361 23.35 10.54 0.55
N PRO A 362 23.57 10.50 -0.78
CA PRO A 362 23.85 11.70 -1.56
C PRO A 362 22.63 12.59 -1.81
N ASN A 363 21.43 12.22 -1.34
CA ASN A 363 20.15 12.86 -1.66
C ASN A 363 19.97 13.00 -3.18
N PRO A 364 19.84 11.87 -3.91
CA PRO A 364 19.66 11.92 -5.36
C PRO A 364 18.43 12.76 -5.70
N ALA A 365 18.46 13.41 -6.87
CA ALA A 365 17.32 14.21 -7.32
C ALA A 365 16.05 13.35 -7.54
N MET A 366 16.22 12.05 -7.80
CA MET A 366 15.16 11.06 -7.96
C MET A 366 15.73 9.65 -7.85
N ILE A 367 14.91 8.71 -7.37
CA ILE A 367 15.16 7.26 -7.47
C ILE A 367 14.42 6.73 -8.70
N THR A 368 15.12 6.28 -9.73
CA THR A 368 14.50 5.75 -10.97
C THR A 368 14.31 4.22 -10.94
N PHE A 369 14.93 3.56 -9.97
CA PHE A 369 15.07 2.11 -9.89
C PHE A 369 15.76 1.47 -11.11
N SER A 370 16.59 2.23 -11.80
CA SER A 370 17.55 1.76 -12.81
C SER A 370 18.99 1.83 -12.31
N GLU A 371 19.18 2.29 -11.07
CA GLU A 371 20.48 2.38 -10.42
C GLU A 371 21.06 0.96 -10.20
N PRO A 372 22.39 0.80 -10.27
CA PRO A 372 23.03 -0.51 -10.07
C PRO A 372 22.67 -1.20 -8.74
N GLN A 373 22.36 -0.41 -7.71
CA GLN A 373 21.97 -0.88 -6.37
C GLN A 373 20.53 -1.39 -6.31
N CYS A 374 19.73 -1.17 -7.36
CA CYS A 374 18.32 -1.47 -7.39
C CYS A 374 18.01 -2.74 -8.20
N ARG A 375 16.98 -3.46 -7.77
CA ARG A 375 16.41 -4.63 -8.44
C ARG A 375 14.90 -4.52 -8.52
N ARG A 376 14.35 -4.73 -9.72
CA ARG A 376 12.92 -4.90 -9.97
C ARG A 376 12.57 -6.39 -9.96
N THR A 377 11.44 -6.77 -9.35
CA THR A 377 10.98 -8.16 -9.31
C THR A 377 9.46 -8.27 -9.22
N GLY A 378 8.87 -9.19 -9.97
CA GLY A 378 7.46 -9.59 -9.85
C GLY A 378 7.23 -10.77 -8.89
N ALA A 379 8.26 -11.20 -8.16
CA ALA A 379 8.14 -12.30 -7.19
C ALA A 379 7.48 -11.90 -5.86
N VAL A 380 7.33 -10.59 -5.61
CA VAL A 380 6.78 -10.04 -4.37
C VAL A 380 5.51 -9.28 -4.72
N GLY A 381 4.40 -9.66 -4.10
CA GLY A 381 3.09 -9.03 -4.28
C GLY A 381 2.98 -7.65 -3.61
N LEU A 382 1.79 -7.07 -3.67
CA LEU A 382 1.48 -5.78 -3.05
C LEU A 382 1.32 -5.89 -1.53
N TYR A 383 1.31 -4.75 -0.83
CA TYR A 383 1.10 -4.69 0.62
C TYR A 383 2.13 -5.52 1.43
N GLN A 384 3.34 -5.64 0.87
CA GLN A 384 4.40 -6.46 1.43
C GLN A 384 4.94 -5.90 2.75
N HIS A 385 5.49 -6.79 3.58
CA HIS A 385 6.29 -6.42 4.74
C HIS A 385 7.67 -7.06 4.68
N LEU A 386 8.70 -6.38 5.20
CA LEU A 386 10.10 -6.78 5.09
C LEU A 386 10.64 -7.26 6.44
N ALA A 387 11.59 -8.18 6.40
CA ALA A 387 12.36 -8.64 7.56
C ALA A 387 13.77 -9.10 7.15
N ALA A 388 14.64 -9.26 8.14
CA ALA A 388 15.97 -9.83 7.94
C ALA A 388 16.28 -10.84 9.06
N ALA A 389 16.63 -12.06 8.70
CA ALA A 389 17.16 -13.00 9.68
C ALA A 389 18.61 -12.63 10.00
N ASN A 390 18.96 -12.43 11.27
CA ASN A 390 20.34 -12.10 11.63
C ASN A 390 21.31 -13.21 11.19
N GLY A 391 22.25 -12.88 10.31
CA GLY A 391 23.19 -13.83 9.71
C GLY A 391 22.57 -14.77 8.65
N GLY A 392 21.35 -14.49 8.20
CA GLY A 392 20.61 -15.29 7.21
C GLY A 392 20.10 -14.46 6.04
N ASP A 393 19.04 -14.98 5.40
CA ASP A 393 18.39 -14.31 4.27
C ASP A 393 17.47 -13.19 4.74
N TYR A 394 17.20 -12.26 3.82
CA TYR A 394 16.13 -11.28 3.94
C TYR A 394 14.80 -11.92 3.55
N TRP A 395 13.69 -11.32 3.97
CA TRP A 395 12.37 -11.90 3.74
C TRP A 395 11.37 -10.82 3.38
N THR A 396 10.44 -11.20 2.51
CA THR A 396 9.19 -10.47 2.32
C THR A 396 8.01 -11.39 2.61
N VAL A 397 6.91 -10.80 3.07
CA VAL A 397 5.61 -11.46 3.13
C VAL A 397 4.57 -10.61 2.42
N ASP A 398 3.74 -11.25 1.61
CA ASP A 398 2.55 -10.67 0.97
C ASP A 398 1.42 -11.72 0.89
N GLY A 399 0.20 -11.32 0.55
CA GLY A 399 -0.98 -12.19 0.56
C GLY A 399 -2.26 -11.39 0.43
N GLN A 400 -3.39 -11.90 0.92
CA GLN A 400 -4.64 -11.13 0.94
C GLN A 400 -4.53 -9.88 1.83
N PHE A 401 -5.05 -8.76 1.36
CA PHE A 401 -5.03 -7.47 2.06
C PHE A 401 -6.33 -6.69 1.86
N ASP A 402 -6.58 -5.75 2.77
CA ASP A 402 -7.54 -4.67 2.55
C ASP A 402 -6.83 -3.32 2.49
N ASN A 403 -7.30 -2.48 1.58
CA ASN A 403 -6.68 -1.20 1.28
C ASN A 403 -7.07 -0.15 2.31
N ASP A 404 -6.14 0.20 3.20
CA ASP A 404 -6.29 1.37 4.06
C ASP A 404 -5.51 2.57 3.50
N ASN A 405 -6.23 3.53 2.94
CA ASN A 405 -5.66 4.79 2.45
C ASN A 405 -5.60 5.89 3.54
N GLY A 406 -6.08 5.62 4.76
CA GLY A 406 -5.97 6.56 5.87
C GLY A 406 -7.02 7.68 5.82
N GLY A 407 -8.00 7.58 4.94
CA GLY A 407 -8.78 8.74 4.47
C GLY A 407 -7.94 9.65 3.58
N GLN A 408 -8.54 10.64 2.92
CA GLN A 408 -7.78 11.63 2.16
C GLN A 408 -8.10 13.03 2.65
N ILE A 409 -7.10 13.89 2.55
CA ILE A 409 -7.11 15.15 3.26
C ILE A 409 -8.07 16.17 2.66
N ASN A 410 -8.33 16.11 1.34
CA ASN A 410 -9.36 16.90 0.66
C ASN A 410 -10.53 16.05 0.14
N SER A 411 -10.60 14.78 0.53
CA SER A 411 -11.75 13.95 0.21
C SER A 411 -12.98 14.46 0.97
N ASN A 412 -14.14 14.57 0.30
CA ASN A 412 -15.43 14.82 0.95
C ASN A 412 -16.00 13.58 1.67
N ASN A 413 -15.27 12.46 1.66
CA ASN A 413 -15.64 11.19 2.28
C ASN A 413 -14.59 10.78 3.33
N PRO A 414 -14.80 11.08 4.62
CA PRO A 414 -13.90 10.63 5.68
C PRO A 414 -13.93 9.12 5.85
N THR A 415 -12.81 8.56 6.28
CA THR A 415 -12.79 7.19 6.81
C THR A 415 -13.27 7.22 8.26
N LEU A 416 -14.30 6.44 8.57
CA LEU A 416 -14.99 6.45 9.86
C LEU A 416 -14.92 5.12 10.62
N THR A 417 -14.39 4.08 9.98
CA THR A 417 -14.30 2.73 10.53
C THR A 417 -12.98 2.11 10.12
N ASP A 418 -12.52 1.11 10.87
CA ASP A 418 -11.43 0.26 10.38
C ASP A 418 -11.80 -0.37 9.03
N THR A 419 -10.79 -0.64 8.21
CA THR A 419 -11.01 -1.36 6.94
C THR A 419 -11.60 -2.74 7.21
N SER A 420 -12.35 -3.27 6.25
CA SER A 420 -12.95 -4.58 6.42
C SER A 420 -11.88 -5.67 6.55
N ALA A 421 -12.19 -6.76 7.25
CA ALA A 421 -11.37 -7.96 7.28
C ALA A 421 -12.14 -9.09 6.62
N THR A 422 -12.19 -9.07 5.29
CA THR A 422 -12.83 -10.13 4.49
C THR A 422 -11.76 -11.00 3.84
N PHE A 423 -11.17 -11.91 4.59
CA PHE A 423 -10.20 -12.88 4.10
C PHE A 423 -10.87 -14.25 3.94
N SER A 424 -10.48 -15.00 2.91
CA SER A 424 -11.14 -16.28 2.58
C SER A 424 -10.65 -17.42 3.48
N SER A 425 -11.44 -18.49 3.60
CA SER A 425 -11.03 -19.69 4.34
C SER A 425 -9.84 -20.43 3.73
N ASP A 426 -9.47 -20.10 2.51
CA ASP A 426 -8.30 -20.59 1.77
C ASP A 426 -7.28 -19.47 1.48
N ALA A 427 -7.30 -18.40 2.29
CA ALA A 427 -6.32 -17.34 2.21
C ALA A 427 -4.90 -17.90 2.37
N ASP A 428 -4.02 -17.49 1.46
CA ASP A 428 -2.61 -17.84 1.47
C ASP A 428 -1.75 -16.58 1.67
N VAL A 429 -0.55 -16.81 2.20
CA VAL A 429 0.53 -15.83 2.18
C VAL A 429 1.73 -16.39 1.43
N ASP A 430 2.41 -15.50 0.71
CA ASP A 430 3.66 -15.77 0.04
C ASP A 430 4.83 -15.26 0.89
N LEU A 431 5.71 -16.15 1.29
CA LEU A 431 6.98 -15.82 1.95
C LEU A 431 8.10 -15.92 0.92
N THR A 432 8.70 -14.78 0.55
CA THR A 432 9.77 -14.74 -0.45
C THR A 432 11.11 -14.45 0.23
N PRO A 433 12.03 -15.44 0.31
CA PRO A 433 13.39 -15.18 0.74
C PRO A 433 14.10 -14.31 -0.30
N MET A 434 14.92 -13.38 0.17
CA MET A 434 15.70 -12.45 -0.62
C MET A 434 17.18 -12.59 -0.22
N VAL A 435 18.06 -12.77 -1.19
CA VAL A 435 19.51 -12.87 -0.97
C VAL A 435 20.16 -11.57 -1.41
N HIS A 436 20.97 -10.97 -0.53
CA HIS A 436 21.81 -9.84 -0.91
C HIS A 436 23.08 -10.33 -1.61
N THR A 437 23.31 -9.88 -2.83
CA THR A 437 24.45 -10.29 -3.68
C THR A 437 25.71 -9.45 -3.45
N GLY A 438 25.69 -8.56 -2.45
CA GLY A 438 26.69 -7.51 -2.24
C GLY A 438 26.38 -6.20 -2.96
N THR A 439 25.40 -6.19 -3.88
CA THR A 439 24.95 -4.97 -4.59
C THR A 439 23.44 -4.87 -4.76
N GLN A 440 22.71 -6.00 -4.70
CA GLN A 440 21.28 -6.06 -4.97
C GLN A 440 20.61 -7.13 -4.10
N PHE A 441 19.30 -6.96 -3.85
CA PHE A 441 18.46 -7.98 -3.23
C PHE A 441 17.78 -8.81 -4.33
N VAL A 442 18.03 -10.11 -4.35
CA VAL A 442 17.54 -11.03 -5.39
C VAL A 442 16.57 -12.04 -4.77
N PRO A 443 15.33 -12.15 -5.30
CA PRO A 443 14.35 -13.10 -4.79
C PRO A 443 14.79 -14.54 -5.04
N GLN A 444 14.49 -15.41 -4.08
CA GLN A 444 14.47 -16.85 -4.25
C GLN A 444 13.04 -17.31 -4.58
N ALA A 445 12.85 -18.62 -4.73
CA ALA A 445 11.51 -19.17 -4.88
C ALA A 445 10.65 -18.86 -3.64
N GLY A 446 9.47 -18.29 -3.86
CA GLY A 446 8.50 -18.03 -2.81
C GLY A 446 7.95 -19.33 -2.20
N ILE A 447 7.54 -19.24 -0.94
CA ILE A 447 6.88 -20.31 -0.20
C ILE A 447 5.46 -19.86 0.12
N GLU A 448 4.49 -20.53 -0.49
CA GLU A 448 3.07 -20.32 -0.20
C GLU A 448 2.68 -21.07 1.09
N VAL A 449 1.97 -20.38 1.98
CA VAL A 449 1.47 -20.94 3.24
C VAL A 449 0.01 -20.54 3.42
N THR A 450 -0.86 -21.54 3.56
CA THR A 450 -2.28 -21.28 3.84
C THR A 450 -2.49 -20.83 5.28
N LEU A 451 -3.05 -19.62 5.43
CA LEU A 451 -3.46 -19.02 6.69
C LEU A 451 -4.96 -18.70 6.60
N PRO A 452 -5.84 -19.68 6.88
CA PRO A 452 -7.29 -19.50 6.73
C PRO A 452 -7.80 -18.26 7.46
N ARG A 453 -8.53 -17.39 6.75
CA ARG A 453 -9.14 -16.16 7.27
C ARG A 453 -8.18 -15.09 7.76
N GLU A 454 -6.91 -15.22 7.44
CA GLU A 454 -5.87 -14.27 7.82
C GLU A 454 -5.42 -13.47 6.60
N GLY A 455 -5.29 -12.17 6.79
CA GLY A 455 -4.76 -11.27 5.78
C GLY A 455 -4.09 -10.08 6.45
N ASP A 456 -3.67 -9.11 5.64
CA ASP A 456 -2.86 -7.97 6.11
C ASP A 456 -1.63 -8.44 6.90
N VAL A 457 -1.02 -9.54 6.46
CA VAL A 457 0.06 -10.18 7.20
C VAL A 457 1.31 -9.30 7.20
N ILE A 458 1.94 -9.21 8.37
CA ILE A 458 3.26 -8.63 8.56
C ILE A 458 4.23 -9.69 9.08
N ILE A 459 5.50 -9.50 8.77
CA ILE A 459 6.60 -10.31 9.28
C ILE A 459 7.40 -9.48 10.28
N SER A 460 7.76 -10.06 11.42
CA SER A 460 8.53 -9.36 12.43
C SER A 460 9.94 -9.02 11.94
N PRO A 461 10.61 -7.97 12.48
CA PRO A 461 11.96 -7.60 12.08
C PRO A 461 12.95 -8.77 11.98
N SER A 462 12.95 -9.69 12.94
CA SER A 462 13.87 -10.84 12.97
C SER A 462 13.50 -11.99 12.02
N ALA A 463 12.39 -11.89 11.26
CA ALA A 463 11.80 -12.95 10.46
C ALA A 463 11.44 -14.22 11.27
N ARG A 464 10.94 -14.05 12.51
CA ARG A 464 10.60 -15.15 13.43
C ARG A 464 9.14 -15.17 13.86
N LEU A 465 8.36 -14.13 13.56
CA LEU A 465 6.93 -14.08 13.81
C LEU A 465 6.18 -13.57 12.57
N LEU A 466 4.92 -13.99 12.44
CA LEU A 466 3.93 -13.38 11.57
C LEU A 466 2.77 -12.85 12.41
N VAL A 467 2.25 -11.67 12.07
CA VAL A 467 1.00 -11.16 12.64
C VAL A 467 0.03 -10.83 11.53
N SER A 468 -1.23 -11.21 11.70
CA SER A 468 -2.28 -11.05 10.71
C SER A 468 -3.56 -10.51 11.34
N ARG A 469 -4.39 -9.83 10.54
CA ARG A 469 -5.78 -9.53 10.89
C ARG A 469 -6.64 -10.74 10.55
N VAL A 470 -7.65 -11.01 11.39
CA VAL A 470 -8.54 -12.16 11.21
C VAL A 470 -9.94 -11.70 10.81
N SER A 471 -10.52 -12.37 9.83
CA SER A 471 -11.89 -12.11 9.40
C SER A 471 -12.90 -12.38 10.52
N GLY A 472 -13.86 -11.45 10.67
CA GLY A 472 -15.00 -11.55 11.56
C GLY A 472 -16.32 -11.34 10.81
N ALA A 473 -17.45 -11.61 11.48
CA ALA A 473 -18.77 -11.56 10.85
C ALA A 473 -19.10 -10.18 10.25
N ASN A 474 -19.83 -10.16 9.13
CA ASN A 474 -20.27 -8.95 8.44
C ASN A 474 -19.11 -8.00 8.05
N GLY A 475 -17.98 -8.55 7.59
CA GLY A 475 -16.79 -7.79 7.22
C GLY A 475 -16.01 -7.16 8.39
N SER A 476 -16.40 -7.44 9.64
CA SER A 476 -15.66 -7.00 10.82
C SER A 476 -14.33 -7.75 10.97
N GLN A 477 -13.50 -7.30 11.91
CA GLN A 477 -12.29 -7.99 12.32
C GLN A 477 -12.54 -8.75 13.63
N ALA A 478 -12.20 -10.03 13.66
CA ALA A 478 -12.33 -10.86 14.87
C ALA A 478 -11.17 -10.66 15.86
N GLY A 479 -9.98 -10.32 15.36
CA GLY A 479 -8.78 -10.15 16.18
C GLY A 479 -7.51 -10.04 15.36
N PHE A 480 -6.39 -10.16 16.06
CA PHE A 480 -5.07 -10.46 15.48
C PHE A 480 -4.63 -11.87 15.86
N ILE A 481 -3.95 -12.57 14.95
CA ILE A 481 -3.23 -13.82 15.26
C ILE A 481 -1.74 -13.55 15.20
N LEU A 482 -1.01 -14.10 16.16
CA LEU A 482 0.45 -14.16 16.18
C LEU A 482 0.89 -15.61 15.94
N ARG A 483 1.68 -15.81 14.89
CA ARG A 483 2.27 -17.10 14.54
C ARG A 483 3.78 -17.03 14.70
N LYS A 484 4.37 -18.14 15.15
CA LYS A 484 5.82 -18.32 15.05
C LYS A 484 6.17 -18.65 13.60
N LEU A 485 7.19 -18.02 13.03
CA LEU A 485 7.73 -18.41 11.74
C LEU A 485 8.93 -19.34 11.95
N VAL A 486 8.76 -20.61 11.60
CA VAL A 486 9.84 -21.61 11.65
C VAL A 486 10.25 -21.95 10.21
N ALA A 487 11.28 -21.26 9.72
CA ALA A 487 11.85 -21.49 8.38
C ALA A 487 13.15 -22.31 8.50
N THR A 488 13.16 -23.52 7.93
CA THR A 488 14.33 -24.39 7.89
C THR A 488 14.83 -24.52 6.46
N LYS A 489 16.09 -24.14 6.21
CA LYS A 489 16.67 -24.22 4.86
C LYS A 489 16.69 -25.67 4.38
N SER A 490 16.14 -25.90 3.19
CA SER A 490 16.03 -27.21 2.53
C SER A 490 16.48 -27.06 1.08
N GLY A 491 17.75 -27.39 0.82
CA GLY A 491 18.38 -27.16 -0.48
C GLY A 491 18.45 -25.67 -0.83
N ALA A 492 17.84 -25.30 -1.96
CA ALA A 492 17.77 -23.92 -2.45
C ALA A 492 16.52 -23.15 -1.99
N SER A 493 15.66 -23.77 -1.17
CA SER A 493 14.43 -23.17 -0.64
C SER A 493 14.32 -23.41 0.87
N TYR A 494 13.14 -23.18 1.44
CA TYR A 494 12.84 -23.38 2.85
C TYR A 494 11.63 -24.30 3.04
N THR A 495 11.67 -25.10 4.10
CA THR A 495 10.47 -25.70 4.69
C THR A 495 9.98 -24.77 5.78
N VAL A 496 8.72 -24.33 5.67
CA VAL A 496 8.12 -23.36 6.58
C VAL A 496 7.00 -24.01 7.39
N ASN A 497 6.94 -23.70 8.68
CA ASN A 497 5.81 -23.98 9.56
C ASN A 497 5.44 -22.72 10.35
N THR A 498 4.14 -22.47 10.53
CA THR A 498 3.60 -21.22 11.10
C THR A 498 2.62 -21.45 12.25
N PRO A 499 3.00 -22.12 13.36
CA PRO A 499 2.06 -22.40 14.44
C PRO A 499 1.54 -21.10 15.10
N GLU A 500 0.23 -21.03 15.34
CA GLU A 500 -0.40 -19.99 16.16
C GLU A 500 0.10 -20.11 17.61
N ILE A 501 0.62 -19.02 18.15
CA ILE A 501 1.12 -18.93 19.54
C ILE A 501 0.36 -17.88 20.37
N ALA A 502 -0.35 -16.97 19.71
CA ALA A 502 -1.32 -16.12 20.37
C ALA A 502 -2.44 -15.63 19.44
N ARG A 503 -3.54 -15.25 20.07
CA ARG A 503 -4.69 -14.58 19.47
C ARG A 503 -5.09 -13.44 20.39
N TYR A 504 -5.29 -12.26 19.82
CA TYR A 504 -5.70 -11.07 20.55
C TYR A 504 -7.02 -10.55 20.01
N CYS A 505 -8.05 -10.50 20.86
CA CYS A 505 -9.41 -10.11 20.47
C CYS A 505 -9.61 -8.60 20.51
N LEU A 506 -8.91 -7.90 19.63
CA LEU A 506 -9.00 -6.46 19.42
C LEU A 506 -9.03 -6.14 17.92
N ARG A 507 -9.47 -4.93 17.61
CA ARG A 507 -9.63 -4.42 16.24
C ARG A 507 -8.68 -3.28 15.98
N GLY A 508 -8.34 -3.08 14.72
CA GLY A 508 -7.50 -1.98 14.25
C GLY A 508 -6.99 -2.20 12.83
N GLY A 509 -6.25 -1.22 12.33
CA GLY A 509 -5.53 -1.32 11.07
C GLY A 509 -4.39 -2.34 11.09
N LYS A 510 -3.70 -2.48 9.96
CA LYS A 510 -2.54 -3.36 9.82
C LYS A 510 -1.44 -2.97 10.84
N PRO A 511 -0.92 -3.92 11.65
CA PRO A 511 -0.03 -3.59 12.76
C PRO A 511 1.43 -3.46 12.32
N ALA A 512 2.30 -3.10 13.26
CA ALA A 512 3.76 -3.22 13.18
C ALA A 512 4.30 -3.80 14.51
N ILE A 513 5.46 -4.46 14.46
CA ILE A 513 6.12 -5.08 15.63
C ILE A 513 7.44 -4.37 15.92
N SER A 514 7.76 -4.19 17.20
CA SER A 514 9.01 -3.56 17.63
C SER A 514 10.24 -4.40 17.30
N PHE A 515 11.42 -3.77 17.30
CA PHE A 515 12.67 -4.43 16.91
C PHE A 515 13.23 -5.41 17.97
N ASP A 516 12.71 -5.34 19.20
CA ASP A 516 12.84 -6.36 20.25
C ASP A 516 11.63 -7.31 20.31
N GLU A 517 10.67 -7.12 19.40
CA GLU A 517 9.45 -7.91 19.23
C GLU A 517 8.64 -8.11 20.51
N ARG A 518 8.73 -7.16 21.46
CA ARG A 518 7.91 -7.08 22.67
C ARG A 518 6.56 -6.44 22.41
N TRP A 519 6.53 -5.45 21.52
CA TRP A 519 5.41 -4.57 21.32
C TRP A 519 4.79 -4.74 19.94
N MET A 520 3.47 -4.59 19.88
CA MET A 520 2.72 -4.39 18.64
C MET A 520 2.08 -3.00 18.67
N VAL A 521 2.13 -2.28 17.56
CA VAL A 521 1.50 -0.97 17.41
C VAL A 521 0.55 -0.98 16.22
N PHE A 522 -0.59 -0.32 16.35
CA PHE A 522 -1.60 -0.21 15.30
C PHE A 522 -2.40 1.08 15.51
N HIS A 523 -3.11 1.52 14.48
CA HIS A 523 -4.09 2.59 14.63
C HIS A 523 -5.50 2.01 14.60
N HIS A 524 -6.47 2.77 15.12
CA HIS A 524 -7.88 2.41 15.11
C HIS A 524 -8.71 3.67 14.86
N TYR A 525 -9.65 3.58 13.92
CA TYR A 525 -10.62 4.65 13.68
C TYR A 525 -11.69 4.64 14.77
N VAL A 526 -12.12 5.83 15.22
CA VAL A 526 -13.06 5.93 16.34
C VAL A 526 -14.45 5.40 15.93
N GLU A 527 -14.82 4.26 16.50
CA GLU A 527 -16.02 3.49 16.18
C GLU A 527 -17.04 3.43 17.32
N ALA A 528 -18.27 3.00 16.97
CA ALA A 528 -19.49 3.06 17.78
C ALA A 528 -19.29 2.82 19.29
N SER A 529 -18.50 1.79 19.60
CA SER A 529 -18.22 1.22 20.92
C SER A 529 -17.21 1.98 21.78
N ASP A 530 -16.45 2.92 21.24
CA ASP A 530 -15.17 3.31 21.87
C ASP A 530 -15.30 4.34 22.99
N TRP A 531 -16.49 4.89 23.21
CA TRP A 531 -16.71 6.02 24.12
C TRP A 531 -16.11 5.78 25.51
N GLN A 532 -16.27 4.57 26.07
CA GLN A 532 -15.71 4.22 27.38
C GLN A 532 -14.18 4.25 27.36
N ALA A 533 -13.57 3.62 26.35
CA ALA A 533 -12.13 3.54 26.21
C ALA A 533 -11.50 4.92 25.96
N LEU A 534 -12.23 5.82 25.30
CA LEU A 534 -11.79 7.20 25.07
C LEU A 534 -12.09 8.14 26.25
N GLY A 535 -12.79 7.68 27.28
CA GLY A 535 -13.05 8.43 28.53
C GLY A 535 -14.32 9.28 28.53
N TYR A 536 -15.26 9.05 27.59
CA TYR A 536 -16.55 9.75 27.54
C TYR A 536 -17.58 9.09 28.45
N ALA A 537 -18.60 9.86 28.86
CA ALA A 537 -19.63 9.39 29.77
C ALA A 537 -20.69 8.48 29.10
N SER A 538 -20.92 8.65 27.80
CA SER A 538 -21.84 7.82 27.01
C SER A 538 -21.49 7.85 25.51
N ALA A 539 -22.10 6.95 24.75
CA ALA A 539 -22.02 6.94 23.29
C ALA A 539 -22.73 8.15 22.62
N ASP A 540 -23.55 8.87 23.37
CA ASP A 540 -24.31 10.04 22.91
C ASP A 540 -23.65 11.36 23.33
N ASP A 541 -22.48 11.31 23.98
CA ASP A 541 -21.74 12.51 24.35
C ASP A 541 -21.42 13.33 23.09
N PRO A 542 -21.78 14.63 23.02
CA PRO A 542 -21.55 15.44 21.82
C PRO A 542 -20.08 15.49 21.38
N GLY A 543 -19.13 15.46 22.33
CA GLY A 543 -17.71 15.43 22.02
C GLY A 543 -17.29 14.10 21.39
N PHE A 544 -17.87 12.99 21.83
CA PHE A 544 -17.63 11.68 21.22
C PHE A 544 -18.30 11.53 19.85
N LEU A 545 -19.54 12.01 19.70
CA LEU A 545 -20.24 12.02 18.41
C LEU A 545 -19.44 12.83 17.37
N ALA A 546 -18.80 13.93 17.78
CA ALA A 546 -17.93 14.69 16.89
C ALA A 546 -16.70 13.91 16.41
N LEU A 547 -16.21 12.88 17.12
CA LEU A 547 -15.06 12.07 16.67
C LEU A 547 -15.41 11.07 15.56
N ARG A 548 -16.69 10.87 15.26
CA ARG A 548 -17.20 9.85 14.32
C ARG A 548 -18.11 10.40 13.24
N ASP A 549 -18.43 11.69 13.32
CA ASP A 549 -19.34 12.32 12.37
C ASP A 549 -18.61 12.55 11.04
N ALA A 550 -19.27 12.24 9.94
CA ALA A 550 -18.76 12.51 8.60
C ALA A 550 -18.54 14.01 8.35
N GLN A 551 -19.34 14.87 8.98
CA GLN A 551 -19.29 16.32 8.83
C GLN A 551 -18.09 16.94 9.54
N THR A 552 -17.72 16.41 10.71
CA THR A 552 -16.52 16.82 11.45
C THR A 552 -15.29 16.05 11.00
N GLY A 553 -15.51 14.97 10.25
CA GLY A 553 -14.49 14.31 9.49
C GLY A 553 -13.75 13.20 10.19
N GLY A 554 -14.36 12.53 11.18
CA GLY A 554 -13.83 11.34 11.86
C GLY A 554 -12.58 11.58 12.72
N ALA A 555 -12.04 10.51 13.31
CA ALA A 555 -10.76 10.53 14.02
C ALA A 555 -10.13 9.13 14.05
N ALA A 556 -8.80 9.04 14.17
CA ALA A 556 -8.09 7.77 14.40
C ALA A 556 -6.95 7.94 15.41
N ASN A 557 -6.79 6.97 16.29
CA ASN A 557 -5.79 6.98 17.35
C ASN A 557 -4.82 5.81 17.24
N ILE A 558 -3.61 5.98 17.77
CA ILE A 558 -2.62 4.90 17.86
C ILE A 558 -2.75 4.18 19.19
N PHE A 559 -2.58 2.86 19.13
CA PHE A 559 -2.58 1.96 20.26
C PHE A 559 -1.31 1.12 20.27
N LEU A 560 -0.77 0.91 21.46
CA LEU A 560 0.40 0.10 21.75
C LEU A 560 -0.04 -1.09 22.60
N MET A 561 0.36 -2.29 22.20
CA MET A 561 0.03 -3.54 22.89
C MET A 561 1.30 -4.31 23.27
N GLU A 562 1.34 -4.81 24.51
CA GLU A 562 2.38 -5.74 24.95
C GLU A 562 2.03 -7.17 24.52
N LEU A 563 2.88 -7.82 23.73
CA LEU A 563 2.56 -9.13 23.17
C LEU A 563 2.42 -10.23 24.24
N THR A 564 3.15 -10.13 25.35
CA THR A 564 3.17 -11.17 26.39
C THR A 564 1.94 -11.16 27.29
N THR A 565 1.26 -10.03 27.43
CA THR A 565 0.07 -9.88 28.29
C THR A 565 -1.20 -9.61 27.51
N GLY A 566 -1.08 -9.04 26.30
CA GLY A 566 -2.21 -8.52 25.53
C GLY A 566 -2.74 -7.19 26.07
N ASP A 567 -2.04 -6.55 27.01
CA ASP A 567 -2.44 -5.24 27.54
C ASP A 567 -2.31 -4.17 26.46
N VAL A 568 -3.37 -3.39 26.25
CA VAL A 568 -3.45 -2.35 25.22
C VAL A 568 -3.52 -0.97 25.89
N ARG A 569 -2.74 -0.03 25.36
CA ARG A 569 -2.72 1.38 25.77
C ARG A 569 -2.93 2.27 24.56
N ARG A 570 -3.82 3.25 24.67
CA ARG A 570 -3.97 4.30 23.65
C ARG A 570 -2.82 5.30 23.84
N ILE A 571 -2.07 5.64 22.80
CA ILE A 571 -0.93 6.57 22.91
C ILE A 571 -1.21 7.97 22.34
N THR A 572 -2.31 8.14 21.62
CA THR A 572 -2.73 9.45 21.09
C THR A 572 -4.16 9.80 21.45
N THR A 573 -4.46 11.10 21.55
CA THR A 573 -5.83 11.64 21.54
C THR A 573 -5.99 12.63 20.39
N MET A 574 -6.52 12.15 19.27
CA MET A 574 -6.81 12.98 18.10
C MET A 574 -8.15 13.72 18.24
N GLN A 575 -8.20 14.94 17.73
CA GLN A 575 -9.41 15.75 17.64
C GLN A 575 -10.27 15.37 16.42
N PRO A 576 -11.54 15.81 16.35
CA PRO A 576 -12.34 15.65 15.14
C PRO A 576 -11.62 16.17 13.88
N GLY A 577 -11.59 15.37 12.83
CA GLY A 577 -10.87 15.63 11.57
C GLY A 577 -9.38 15.26 11.60
N GLN A 578 -8.85 14.75 12.72
CA GLN A 578 -7.44 14.36 12.87
C GLN A 578 -7.26 12.84 12.96
N TYR A 579 -6.26 12.33 12.24
CA TYR A 579 -5.99 10.91 12.13
C TYR A 579 -4.51 10.64 12.40
N ALA A 580 -4.20 9.86 13.43
CA ALA A 580 -2.87 9.31 13.64
C ALA A 580 -2.80 7.91 13.01
N LEU A 581 -1.97 7.74 11.98
CA LEU A 581 -2.04 6.61 11.04
C LEU A 581 -0.67 5.96 10.84
N TYR A 582 -0.73 4.70 10.40
CA TYR A 582 0.43 3.89 9.98
C TYR A 582 1.60 3.86 10.98
N PRO A 583 1.34 3.63 12.28
CA PRO A 583 2.39 3.58 13.26
C PRO A 583 3.36 2.42 12.99
N HIS A 584 4.64 2.66 13.23
CA HIS A 584 5.71 1.68 13.09
C HIS A 584 6.88 2.05 14.01
N PHE A 585 7.78 1.11 14.26
CA PHE A 585 8.89 1.32 15.18
C PHE A 585 10.16 1.74 14.44
N ARG A 586 10.90 2.68 15.04
CA ARG A 586 12.34 2.85 14.87
C ARG A 586 13.07 1.79 15.69
N SER A 587 14.30 1.45 15.30
CA SER A 587 15.04 0.36 15.93
C SER A 587 15.29 0.52 17.42
N ASP A 588 15.29 1.74 17.95
CA ASP A 588 15.53 2.01 19.38
C ASP A 588 14.25 2.05 20.23
N GLY A 589 13.07 1.93 19.62
CA GLY A 589 11.78 1.87 20.34
C GLY A 589 10.87 3.10 20.13
N TRP A 590 11.33 4.15 19.46
CA TRP A 590 10.44 5.25 19.05
C TRP A 590 9.37 4.76 18.07
N ILE A 591 8.13 5.24 18.22
CA ILE A 591 7.01 4.93 17.34
C ILE A 591 6.82 6.08 16.36
N TYR A 592 7.10 5.88 15.08
CA TYR A 592 6.87 6.86 14.03
C TYR A 592 5.48 6.66 13.44
N PHE A 593 4.82 7.75 13.06
CA PHE A 593 3.50 7.74 12.44
C PHE A 593 3.26 9.02 11.65
N ILE A 594 2.20 9.03 10.85
CA ILE A 594 1.73 10.24 10.20
C ILE A 594 0.48 10.76 10.93
N VAL A 595 0.38 12.08 11.05
CA VAL A 595 -0.86 12.76 11.46
C VAL A 595 -1.43 13.48 10.25
N ARG A 596 -2.69 13.19 9.93
CA ARG A 596 -3.46 13.87 8.88
C ARG A 596 -4.54 14.72 9.52
N ASP A 597 -4.56 16.01 9.20
CA ASP A 597 -5.59 16.95 9.66
C ASP A 597 -6.39 17.48 8.48
N ARG A 598 -7.62 16.96 8.36
CA ARG A 598 -8.56 17.30 7.29
C ARG A 598 -9.12 18.71 7.42
N ASN A 599 -9.16 19.28 8.63
CA ASN A 599 -9.63 20.65 8.83
C ASN A 599 -8.61 21.67 8.33
N ARG A 600 -7.32 21.32 8.36
CA ARG A 600 -6.22 22.19 7.95
C ARG A 600 -5.68 21.91 6.56
N ASN A 601 -6.07 20.79 5.95
CA ASN A 601 -5.42 20.29 4.74
C ASN A 601 -3.89 20.18 4.90
N PHE A 602 -3.48 19.56 6.01
CA PHE A 602 -2.07 19.40 6.36
C PHE A 602 -1.71 18.04 6.96
N GLU A 603 -0.49 17.55 6.68
CA GLU A 603 0.04 16.32 7.27
C GLU A 603 1.36 16.56 8.02
N TRP A 604 1.61 15.77 9.07
CA TRP A 604 2.87 15.77 9.81
C TRP A 604 3.42 14.36 9.94
N ILE A 605 4.74 14.24 9.93
CA ILE A 605 5.39 13.05 10.47
C ILE A 605 5.68 13.34 11.95
N ALA A 606 5.22 12.45 12.81
CA ALA A 606 5.40 12.54 14.25
C ALA A 606 6.03 11.26 14.80
N ALA A 607 6.58 11.35 16.01
CA ALA A 607 7.11 10.21 16.72
C ALA A 607 6.77 10.24 18.21
N SER A 608 6.50 9.09 18.81
CA SER A 608 6.21 8.93 20.25
C SER A 608 7.24 8.04 20.93
N ASP A 609 7.63 8.40 22.16
CA ASP A 609 8.50 7.56 23.01
C ASP A 609 7.71 6.57 23.89
N ALA A 610 6.40 6.39 23.67
CA ALA A 610 5.53 5.63 24.58
C ALA A 610 6.04 4.21 24.89
N ALA A 611 6.56 3.46 23.91
CA ALA A 611 7.12 2.13 24.18
C ALA A 611 8.33 2.18 25.12
N LEU A 612 9.18 3.21 25.00
CA LEU A 612 10.32 3.43 25.88
C LEU A 612 9.91 3.84 27.31
N VAL A 613 8.74 4.45 27.47
CA VAL A 613 8.18 4.82 28.79
C VAL A 613 7.71 3.58 29.54
N PHE A 614 7.17 2.59 28.84
CA PHE A 614 6.57 1.39 29.44
C PHE A 614 7.54 0.20 29.56
N GLU A 615 8.82 0.43 29.29
CA GLU A 615 9.85 -0.61 29.29
C GLU A 615 10.19 -1.18 30.67
#